data_AF-A0A1B6MHY2-F1
#
_entry.id   AF-A0A1B6MHY2-F1
#
_cell.length_a   1.000
_cell.length_b   1.000
_cell.length_c   1.000
_cell.angle_alpha   90.00
_cell.angle_beta   90.00
_cell.angle_gamma   90.00
#
_symmetry.space_group_name_H-M   'P 1'
#
loop_
_entity.id
_entity.type
_entity.pdbx_description
1 polymer ?
#
loop_
_entity_poly.entity_id
_entity_poly.type
_entity_poly.pdbx_seq_one_letter_code
_entity_poly.pdbx_strand_id
1 'polypeptide(L)'
;GRYLNVVRQCSETTRTSADFAVPPVEKLVYSLHGEQYLPIIEKAYQFASSTLLDLLLTKYDIINRIKSLKRYFLMEQGDFIVQLLDLCEEELVKPINEVVPSRLQSLFELALRTSTGKYDPYKEDVTLTILTKNNTYQIFTIQSIGNEDVQYMSSDEEFQAKSKTGLEGFAFQVVSKWPLSLLFNQKIMGCYQMLFRHLVNCKHVDRRLCRVWINDKEVKRVPTTAASGYLGAFSLRQRMLFCVQNLEYYMMEEAIEPNWICFMSRLNNVRNIDDLLSEHWYFVDQCMKDCMFMNHDLIAIINKILASCIEFCDFMQRMQRYFLDAELTSMLSDDRLFDSDVQSMDGVDSKSSENQSFEDNIKRLDAKFTSYLITLLTTISNLGQEETVEKLRNILYRENFNGFYTEKMERGSDSVTSTSTSG
;
A
#
# COMPACT_ATOMS: atom_id res chain seq x y z
N GLY A 1 -21.59 8.23 -31.22
CA GLY A 1 -20.64 9.18 -31.84
C GLY A 1 -19.20 8.91 -31.43
N ARG A 2 -18.79 9.34 -30.23
CA ARG A 2 -17.41 9.18 -29.72
C ARG A 2 -16.92 7.73 -29.79
N TYR A 3 -17.71 6.77 -29.30
CA TYR A 3 -17.35 5.34 -29.32
C TYR A 3 -17.09 4.79 -30.73
N LEU A 4 -17.93 5.13 -31.70
CA LEU A 4 -17.71 4.73 -33.10
C LEU A 4 -16.41 5.29 -33.66
N ASN A 5 -15.99 6.50 -33.24
CA ASN A 5 -14.71 7.06 -33.67
C ASN A 5 -13.52 6.31 -33.05
N VAL A 6 -13.64 5.87 -31.79
CA VAL A 6 -12.64 4.99 -31.15
C VAL A 6 -12.51 3.69 -31.94
N VAL A 7 -13.63 3.03 -32.21
CA VAL A 7 -13.67 1.79 -33.01
C VAL A 7 -13.05 2.00 -34.39
N ARG A 8 -13.39 3.11 -35.06
CA ARG A 8 -12.83 3.48 -36.36
C ARG A 8 -11.31 3.63 -36.31
N GLN A 9 -10.78 4.41 -35.37
CA GLN A 9 -9.33 4.59 -35.21
C GLN A 9 -8.60 3.26 -34.94
N CYS A 10 -9.21 2.38 -34.14
CA CYS A 10 -8.65 1.06 -33.88
C CYS A 10 -8.63 0.19 -35.15
N SER A 11 -9.70 0.23 -35.95
CA SER A 11 -9.81 -0.50 -37.22
C SER A 11 -8.84 -0.01 -38.31
N GLU A 12 -8.64 1.32 -38.41
CA GLU A 12 -7.68 1.94 -39.32
C GLU A 12 -6.23 1.53 -38.98
N THR A 13 -5.93 1.41 -37.69
CA THR A 13 -4.61 0.99 -37.20
C THR A 13 -4.34 -0.50 -37.43
N THR A 14 -5.37 -1.36 -37.39
CA THR A 14 -5.22 -2.82 -37.51
C THR A 14 -5.31 -3.37 -38.94
N ARG A 15 -5.46 -2.51 -39.98
CA ARG A 15 -5.51 -2.89 -41.42
C ARG A 15 -6.41 -4.10 -41.72
N THR A 16 -7.44 -4.32 -40.90
CA THR A 16 -8.41 -5.39 -41.10
C THR A 16 -9.64 -4.74 -41.71
N SER A 17 -9.72 -4.79 -43.04
CA SER A 17 -10.89 -4.39 -43.83
C SER A 17 -12.04 -5.40 -43.72
N ALA A 18 -12.26 -5.97 -42.54
CA ALA A 18 -13.27 -6.99 -42.28
C ALA A 18 -14.21 -6.50 -41.19
N ASP A 19 -15.48 -6.36 -41.60
CA ASP A 19 -16.68 -6.26 -40.78
C ASP A 19 -16.83 -5.04 -39.87
N PHE A 20 -16.80 -3.85 -40.47
CA PHE A 20 -17.56 -2.74 -39.86
C PHE A 20 -19.04 -3.05 -40.07
N ALA A 21 -19.70 -3.60 -39.05
CA ALA A 21 -21.16 -3.69 -39.03
C ALA A 21 -21.71 -2.26 -39.17
N VAL A 22 -22.20 -1.92 -40.36
CA VAL A 22 -22.80 -0.62 -40.62
C VAL A 22 -24.09 -0.57 -39.78
N PRO A 23 -24.25 0.43 -38.90
CA PRO A 23 -25.49 0.54 -38.12
C PRO A 23 -26.70 0.65 -39.06
N PRO A 24 -27.85 0.08 -38.70
CA PRO A 24 -29.06 0.17 -39.50
C PRO A 24 -29.42 1.64 -39.74
N VAL A 25 -29.57 2.01 -41.01
CA VAL A 25 -29.87 3.39 -41.42
C VAL A 25 -31.35 3.66 -41.18
N GLU A 26 -31.67 4.29 -40.05
CA GLU A 26 -33.01 4.76 -39.72
C GLU A 26 -33.10 6.28 -39.92
N LYS A 27 -34.18 6.75 -40.56
CA LYS A 27 -34.39 8.18 -40.83
C LYS A 27 -34.95 8.87 -39.60
N LEU A 28 -34.23 9.89 -39.12
CA LEU A 28 -34.73 10.78 -38.07
C LEU A 28 -35.71 11.79 -38.67
N VAL A 29 -36.96 11.77 -38.22
CA VAL A 29 -38.01 12.72 -38.63
C VAL A 29 -38.38 13.59 -37.43
N TYR A 30 -38.42 14.90 -37.64
CA TYR A 30 -38.82 15.86 -36.61
C TYR A 30 -40.33 15.74 -36.31
N SER A 31 -40.68 15.72 -35.03
CA SER A 31 -42.07 15.68 -34.56
C SER A 31 -42.25 16.66 -33.40
N LEU A 32 -43.32 17.46 -33.45
CA LEU A 32 -43.59 18.54 -32.48
C LEU A 32 -44.11 18.03 -31.12
N HIS A 33 -44.72 16.84 -31.11
CA HIS A 33 -45.43 16.27 -29.94
C HIS A 33 -45.07 14.81 -29.65
N GLY A 34 -44.08 14.25 -30.36
CA GLY A 34 -43.72 12.84 -30.22
C GLY A 34 -42.21 12.64 -30.12
N GLU A 35 -41.79 11.95 -29.06
CA GLU A 35 -40.41 11.51 -28.81
C GLU A 35 -40.00 10.30 -29.68
N GLN A 36 -40.51 10.21 -30.91
CA GLN A 36 -40.28 9.05 -31.79
C GLN A 36 -38.80 8.88 -32.20
N TYR A 37 -38.00 9.93 -32.09
CA TYR A 37 -36.56 9.92 -32.38
C TYR A 37 -35.71 9.38 -31.22
N LEU A 38 -36.20 9.40 -29.97
CA LEU A 38 -35.46 8.88 -28.80
C LEU A 38 -35.11 7.39 -28.92
N PRO A 39 -36.04 6.47 -29.24
CA PRO A 39 -35.70 5.05 -29.35
C PRO A 39 -34.69 4.76 -30.48
N ILE A 40 -34.71 5.54 -31.56
CA ILE A 40 -33.73 5.44 -32.66
C ILE A 40 -32.33 5.82 -32.15
N ILE A 41 -32.23 6.91 -31.39
CA ILE A 41 -30.97 7.37 -30.79
C ILE A 41 -30.45 6.35 -29.77
N GLU A 42 -31.33 5.83 -28.91
CA GLU A 42 -30.96 4.85 -27.89
C GLU A 42 -30.45 3.53 -28.52
N LYS A 43 -31.12 3.04 -29.56
CA LYS A 43 -30.67 1.87 -30.33
C LYS A 43 -29.31 2.10 -30.98
N ALA A 44 -29.09 3.28 -31.56
CA ALA A 44 -27.79 3.65 -32.13
C ALA A 44 -26.68 3.78 -31.07
N TYR A 45 -27.02 4.27 -29.88
CA TYR A 45 -26.12 4.34 -28.73
C TYR A 45 -25.73 2.94 -28.24
N GLN A 46 -26.71 2.07 -27.99
CA GLN A 46 -26.50 0.69 -27.55
C GLN A 46 -25.64 -0.08 -28.55
N PHE A 47 -25.91 0.08 -29.85
CA PHE A 47 -25.07 -0.52 -30.89
C PHE A 47 -23.62 -0.04 -30.78
N ALA A 48 -23.39 1.28 -30.74
CA ALA A 48 -22.05 1.84 -30.68
C ALA A 48 -21.27 1.44 -29.41
N SER A 49 -21.94 1.40 -28.26
CA SER A 49 -21.32 1.07 -26.97
C SER A 49 -21.02 -0.42 -26.85
N SER A 50 -21.93 -1.31 -27.29
CA SER A 50 -21.70 -2.75 -27.30
C SER A 50 -20.63 -3.15 -28.33
N THR A 51 -20.54 -2.51 -29.50
CA THR A 51 -19.45 -2.77 -30.46
C THR A 51 -18.07 -2.39 -29.89
N LEU A 52 -17.97 -1.26 -29.18
CA LEU A 52 -16.71 -0.88 -28.53
C LEU A 52 -16.35 -1.84 -27.38
N LEU A 53 -17.34 -2.25 -26.60
CA LEU A 53 -17.14 -3.25 -25.54
C LEU A 53 -16.61 -4.57 -26.12
N ASP A 54 -17.24 -5.09 -27.17
CA ASP A 54 -16.81 -6.32 -27.83
C ASP A 54 -15.37 -6.21 -28.37
N LEU A 55 -15.02 -5.07 -28.98
CA LEU A 55 -13.66 -4.79 -29.43
C LEU A 55 -12.65 -4.85 -28.28
N LEU A 56 -12.97 -4.27 -27.12
CA LEU A 56 -12.09 -4.23 -25.95
C LEU A 56 -11.98 -5.59 -25.25
N LEU A 57 -13.06 -6.36 -25.18
CA LEU A 57 -13.08 -7.71 -24.60
C LEU A 57 -12.32 -8.71 -25.48
N THR A 58 -12.56 -8.69 -26.79
CA THR A 58 -12.01 -9.71 -27.71
C THR A 58 -10.60 -9.39 -28.19
N LYS A 59 -10.37 -8.18 -28.74
CA LYS A 59 -9.08 -7.83 -29.36
C LYS A 59 -8.06 -7.32 -28.36
N TYR A 60 -8.49 -6.56 -27.37
CA TYR A 60 -7.59 -5.95 -26.39
C TYR A 60 -7.49 -6.73 -25.08
N ASP A 61 -8.32 -7.77 -24.91
CA ASP A 61 -8.34 -8.69 -23.77
C ASP A 61 -8.30 -7.96 -22.41
N ILE A 62 -9.20 -6.99 -22.28
CA ILE A 62 -9.18 -6.04 -21.17
C ILE A 62 -9.33 -6.72 -19.80
N ILE A 63 -10.06 -7.83 -19.74
CA ILE A 63 -10.29 -8.58 -18.51
C ILE A 63 -8.99 -9.16 -17.96
N ASN A 64 -8.16 -9.76 -18.82
CA ASN A 64 -6.89 -10.32 -18.37
C ASN A 64 -5.87 -9.22 -18.03
N ARG A 65 -5.92 -8.04 -18.68
CA ARG A 65 -5.13 -6.88 -18.25
C ARG A 65 -5.54 -6.35 -16.89
N ILE A 66 -6.84 -6.30 -16.58
CA ILE A 66 -7.32 -5.96 -15.22
C ILE A 66 -6.86 -7.02 -14.20
N LYS A 67 -6.83 -8.31 -14.57
CA LYS A 67 -6.24 -9.36 -13.71
C LYS A 67 -4.75 -9.11 -13.46
N SER A 68 -3.98 -8.67 -14.47
CA SER A 68 -2.59 -8.27 -14.27
C SER A 68 -2.47 -7.10 -13.28
N LEU A 69 -3.39 -6.12 -13.30
CA LEU A 69 -3.42 -5.08 -12.26
C LEU A 69 -3.56 -5.67 -10.86
N LYS A 70 -4.47 -6.64 -10.66
CA LYS A 70 -4.60 -7.32 -9.37
C LYS A 70 -3.30 -8.02 -8.95
N ARG A 71 -2.69 -8.78 -9.87
CA ARG A 71 -1.44 -9.53 -9.62
C ARG A 71 -0.32 -8.65 -9.07
N TYR A 72 -0.15 -7.46 -9.66
CA TYR A 72 0.96 -6.57 -9.32
C TYR A 72 0.58 -5.49 -8.32
N PHE A 73 -0.43 -4.66 -8.59
CA PHE A 73 -0.79 -3.53 -7.73
C PHE A 73 -1.45 -3.96 -6.42
N LEU A 74 -2.23 -5.05 -6.45
CA LEU A 74 -2.93 -5.58 -5.27
C LEU A 74 -2.20 -6.77 -4.64
N MET A 75 -0.96 -7.04 -5.08
CA MET A 75 -0.04 -8.02 -4.48
C MET A 75 -0.55 -9.47 -4.43
N GLU A 76 -1.47 -9.88 -5.30
CA GLU A 76 -1.94 -11.28 -5.39
C GLU A 76 -0.78 -12.25 -5.73
N GLN A 77 0.20 -11.80 -6.53
CA GLN A 77 1.36 -12.61 -6.90
C GLN A 77 2.48 -12.50 -5.85
N GLY A 78 2.29 -13.17 -4.70
CA GLY A 78 3.18 -13.04 -3.54
C GLY A 78 4.64 -13.45 -3.78
N ASP A 79 4.90 -14.50 -4.59
CA ASP A 79 6.27 -14.95 -4.90
C ASP A 79 7.06 -13.87 -5.68
N PHE A 80 6.41 -13.19 -6.61
CA PHE A 80 6.98 -12.08 -7.35
C PHE A 80 7.28 -10.90 -6.43
N ILE A 81 6.33 -10.50 -5.57
CA ILE A 81 6.48 -9.35 -4.69
C ILE A 81 7.60 -9.58 -3.66
N VAL A 82 7.71 -10.78 -3.10
CA VAL A 82 8.82 -11.14 -2.20
C VAL A 82 10.16 -10.95 -2.91
N GLN A 83 10.34 -11.57 -4.08
CA GLN A 83 11.58 -11.45 -4.87
C GLN A 83 11.89 -9.99 -5.25
N LEU A 84 10.88 -9.23 -5.65
CA LEU A 84 11.03 -7.84 -6.04
C LEU A 84 11.54 -6.98 -4.87
N LEU A 85 10.93 -7.11 -3.70
CA LEU A 85 11.30 -6.35 -2.52
C LEU A 85 12.68 -6.76 -1.98
N ASP A 86 13.05 -8.04 -2.09
CA ASP A 86 14.41 -8.53 -1.79
C ASP A 86 15.45 -7.89 -2.71
N LEU A 87 15.21 -7.91 -4.03
CA LEU A 87 16.15 -7.38 -5.02
C LEU A 87 16.29 -5.85 -4.97
N CYS A 88 15.20 -5.15 -4.63
CA CYS A 88 15.18 -3.69 -4.60
C CYS A 88 15.57 -3.10 -3.24
N GLU A 89 15.75 -3.90 -2.17
CA GLU A 89 15.97 -3.41 -0.79
C GLU A 89 17.08 -2.36 -0.71
N GLU A 90 18.24 -2.61 -1.31
CA GLU A 90 19.38 -1.68 -1.30
C GLU A 90 19.10 -0.34 -1.98
N GLU A 91 18.30 -0.36 -3.06
CA GLU A 91 17.93 0.87 -3.76
C GLU A 91 16.81 1.62 -3.03
N LEU A 92 15.86 0.91 -2.41
CA LEU A 92 14.71 1.52 -1.74
C LEU A 92 15.04 2.16 -0.39
N VAL A 93 16.15 1.77 0.25
CA VAL A 93 16.64 2.41 1.49
C VAL A 93 17.25 3.79 1.22
N LYS A 94 17.74 4.04 0.00
CA LYS A 94 18.34 5.33 -0.39
C LYS A 94 17.31 6.46 -0.34
N PRO A 95 17.73 7.73 -0.16
CA PRO A 95 16.82 8.85 -0.34
C PRO A 95 16.28 8.88 -1.77
N ILE A 96 15.04 9.34 -1.96
CA ILE A 96 14.35 9.36 -3.28
C ILE A 96 15.22 9.95 -4.39
N ASN A 97 16.01 10.98 -4.10
CA ASN A 97 16.85 11.69 -5.07
C ASN A 97 18.05 10.86 -5.58
N GLU A 98 18.46 9.83 -4.84
CA GLU A 98 19.58 8.95 -5.20
C GLU A 98 19.14 7.63 -5.85
N VAL A 99 17.83 7.37 -5.88
CA VAL A 99 17.27 6.17 -6.49
C VAL A 99 17.40 6.25 -8.00
N VAL A 100 18.02 5.23 -8.62
CA VAL A 100 18.22 5.18 -10.07
C VAL A 100 17.08 4.41 -10.74
N PRO A 101 16.20 5.05 -11.54
CA PRO A 101 15.02 4.38 -12.11
C PRO A 101 15.36 3.24 -13.07
N SER A 102 16.43 3.38 -13.87
CA SER A 102 16.87 2.34 -14.79
C SER A 102 17.31 1.07 -14.06
N ARG A 103 17.96 1.21 -12.90
CA ARG A 103 18.36 0.08 -12.06
C ARG A 103 17.14 -0.63 -11.47
N LEU A 104 16.16 0.12 -10.96
CA LEU A 104 14.91 -0.46 -10.47
C LEU A 104 14.19 -1.23 -11.58
N GLN A 105 14.13 -0.69 -12.79
CA GLN A 105 13.51 -1.36 -13.92
C GLN A 105 14.23 -2.68 -14.26
N SER A 106 15.57 -2.71 -14.28
CA SER A 106 16.33 -3.95 -14.49
C SER A 106 16.10 -4.99 -13.38
N LEU A 107 16.00 -4.56 -12.12
CA LEU A 107 15.70 -5.45 -10.99
C LEU A 107 14.28 -6.00 -11.06
N PHE A 108 13.31 -5.19 -11.51
CA PHE A 108 11.94 -5.63 -11.78
C PHE A 108 11.87 -6.68 -12.88
N GLU A 109 12.53 -6.45 -14.01
CA GLU A 109 12.57 -7.44 -15.10
C GLU A 109 13.22 -8.75 -14.67
N LEU A 110 14.26 -8.68 -13.82
CA LEU A 110 14.87 -9.85 -13.21
C LEU A 110 13.86 -10.61 -12.33
N ALA A 111 13.20 -9.92 -11.39
CA ALA A 111 12.20 -10.50 -10.50
C ALA A 111 11.05 -11.14 -11.28
N LEU A 112 10.61 -10.49 -12.36
CA LEU A 112 9.54 -10.97 -13.21
C LEU A 112 9.93 -12.26 -13.96
N ARG A 113 11.20 -12.39 -14.36
CA ARG A 113 11.72 -13.57 -15.05
C ARG A 113 11.95 -14.76 -14.11
N THR A 114 12.35 -14.51 -12.86
CA THR A 114 12.64 -15.55 -11.86
C THR A 114 11.41 -16.04 -11.12
N SER A 115 10.36 -15.23 -11.06
CA SER A 115 9.08 -15.57 -10.45
C SER A 115 8.10 -16.23 -11.42
N THR A 116 6.94 -16.62 -10.90
CA THR A 116 5.81 -17.06 -11.73
C THR A 116 5.17 -15.92 -12.54
N GLY A 117 5.53 -14.66 -12.28
CA GLY A 117 5.12 -13.51 -13.08
C GLY A 117 5.52 -13.60 -14.55
N LYS A 118 6.49 -14.45 -14.89
CA LYS A 118 6.89 -14.72 -16.28
C LYS A 118 5.76 -15.24 -17.17
N TYR A 119 4.75 -15.90 -16.59
CA TYR A 119 3.63 -16.50 -17.32
C TYR A 119 2.48 -15.52 -17.60
N ASP A 120 2.55 -14.29 -17.06
CA ASP A 120 1.56 -13.28 -17.37
C ASP A 120 1.78 -12.72 -18.79
N PRO A 121 0.79 -12.81 -19.71
CA PRO A 121 0.89 -12.26 -21.06
C PRO A 121 1.08 -10.75 -21.10
N TYR A 122 0.58 -10.01 -20.09
CA TYR A 122 0.53 -8.55 -20.08
C TYR A 122 1.53 -7.91 -19.12
N LYS A 123 2.52 -8.68 -18.66
CA LYS A 123 3.57 -8.21 -17.76
C LYS A 123 4.37 -7.02 -18.28
N GLU A 124 4.50 -6.87 -19.60
CA GLU A 124 5.23 -5.77 -20.24
C GLU A 124 4.51 -4.42 -20.14
N ASP A 125 3.20 -4.43 -19.88
CA ASP A 125 2.45 -3.19 -19.66
C ASP A 125 2.81 -2.55 -18.32
N VAL A 126 3.37 -3.31 -17.38
CA VAL A 126 3.66 -2.86 -16.01
C VAL A 126 5.14 -2.52 -15.89
N THR A 127 5.40 -1.34 -15.36
CA THR A 127 6.75 -0.78 -15.16
C THR A 127 6.87 -0.22 -13.76
N LEU A 128 8.10 0.00 -13.29
CA LEU A 128 8.35 0.67 -12.02
C LEU A 128 8.57 2.16 -12.19
N THR A 129 8.08 2.93 -11.22
CA THR A 129 8.29 4.37 -11.14
C THR A 129 8.51 4.81 -9.70
N ILE A 130 9.16 5.97 -9.52
CA ILE A 130 9.33 6.61 -8.22
C ILE A 130 8.52 7.91 -8.20
N LEU A 131 7.54 7.97 -7.32
CA LEU A 131 6.66 9.12 -7.12
C LEU A 131 7.22 9.99 -6.00
N THR A 132 7.57 11.24 -6.33
CA THR A 132 8.06 12.22 -5.35
C THR A 132 6.95 12.70 -4.39
N LYS A 133 5.70 12.59 -4.83
CA LYS A 133 4.51 13.06 -4.09
C LYS A 133 3.96 11.94 -3.19
N ASN A 134 3.46 12.30 -2.00
CA ASN A 134 2.86 11.33 -1.08
C ASN A 134 1.43 10.94 -1.48
N ASN A 135 0.88 9.92 -0.81
CA ASN A 135 -0.50 9.49 -1.02
C ASN A 135 -1.51 10.60 -0.71
N THR A 136 -1.28 11.46 0.30
CA THR A 136 -2.18 12.59 0.62
C THR A 136 -2.30 13.58 -0.53
N TYR A 137 -1.17 13.95 -1.16
CA TYR A 137 -1.19 14.81 -2.34
C TYR A 137 -1.90 14.13 -3.53
N GLN A 138 -1.70 12.82 -3.70
CA GLN A 138 -2.37 12.07 -4.76
C GLN A 138 -3.88 12.01 -4.56
N ILE A 139 -4.37 11.79 -3.34
CA ILE A 139 -5.80 11.87 -2.99
C ILE A 139 -6.37 13.21 -3.43
N PHE A 140 -5.73 14.30 -3.01
CA PHE A 140 -6.17 15.64 -3.32
C PHE A 140 -6.19 15.90 -4.82
N THR A 141 -5.12 15.50 -5.52
CA THR A 141 -5.05 15.64 -6.98
C THR A 141 -6.21 14.88 -7.63
N ILE A 142 -6.46 13.64 -7.21
CA ILE A 142 -7.55 12.81 -7.74
C ILE A 142 -8.93 13.42 -7.45
N GLN A 143 -9.14 13.98 -6.26
CA GLN A 143 -10.38 14.65 -5.85
C GLN A 143 -10.60 15.98 -6.60
N SER A 144 -9.52 16.65 -7.01
CA SER A 144 -9.58 17.89 -7.80
C SER A 144 -9.87 17.66 -9.29
N ILE A 145 -9.75 16.44 -9.81
CA ILE A 145 -10.05 16.11 -11.21
C ILE A 145 -11.56 16.28 -11.45
N GLY A 146 -11.95 17.42 -12.03
CA GLY A 146 -13.33 17.79 -12.32
C GLY A 146 -13.87 19.01 -11.56
N ASN A 147 -13.11 19.54 -10.58
CA ASN A 147 -13.44 20.76 -9.84
C ASN A 147 -12.36 21.81 -10.11
N GLU A 148 -12.68 22.86 -10.88
CA GLU A 148 -11.74 23.93 -11.25
C GLU A 148 -11.36 24.86 -10.06
N ASP A 149 -12.05 24.74 -8.92
CA ASP A 149 -11.96 25.70 -7.81
C ASP A 149 -10.95 25.37 -6.69
N VAL A 150 -10.12 24.32 -6.82
CA VAL A 150 -9.20 23.96 -5.73
C VAL A 150 -7.80 24.53 -5.95
N GLN A 151 -7.69 25.84 -5.73
CA GLN A 151 -6.45 26.58 -5.80
C GLN A 151 -5.56 26.27 -4.60
N TYR A 152 -4.34 25.81 -4.87
CA TYR A 152 -3.36 25.43 -3.85
C TYR A 152 -2.87 26.66 -3.05
N MET A 153 -2.81 26.53 -1.72
CA MET A 153 -1.80 27.24 -0.93
C MET A 153 -0.45 26.56 -1.21
N SER A 154 0.32 27.09 -2.15
CA SER A 154 1.71 26.71 -2.36
C SER A 154 2.55 27.05 -1.12
N SER A 155 2.69 26.09 -0.22
CA SER A 155 3.81 26.02 0.71
C SER A 155 4.55 24.71 0.45
N ASP A 156 5.29 24.69 -0.66
CA ASP A 156 6.22 23.62 -1.03
C ASP A 156 7.36 23.41 0.01
N GLU A 157 7.48 24.29 1.00
CA GLU A 157 8.62 24.33 1.92
C GLU A 157 8.50 23.42 3.15
N GLU A 158 7.29 23.13 3.65
CA GLU A 158 7.13 22.34 4.89
C GLU A 158 7.04 20.82 4.66
N PHE A 159 6.68 20.40 3.44
CA PHE A 159 6.50 18.98 3.10
C PHE A 159 7.75 18.29 2.52
N GLN A 160 8.79 19.07 2.21
CA GLN A 160 10.10 18.61 1.71
C GLN A 160 11.12 18.28 2.83
N ALA A 161 10.80 18.53 4.10
CA ALA A 161 11.79 18.57 5.18
C ALA A 161 12.19 17.20 5.80
N LYS A 162 11.58 16.08 5.39
CA LYS A 162 12.10 14.74 5.74
C LYS A 162 12.53 14.03 4.47
N SER A 163 13.81 13.69 4.39
CA SER A 163 14.39 12.85 3.34
C SER A 163 13.59 11.55 3.25
N LYS A 164 12.63 11.49 2.33
CA LYS A 164 11.84 10.30 2.06
C LYS A 164 12.75 9.26 1.42
N THR A 165 12.59 8.00 1.83
CA THR A 165 13.31 6.87 1.24
C THR A 165 12.66 6.47 -0.09
N GLY A 166 13.41 5.80 -0.95
CA GLY A 166 12.92 5.25 -2.22
C GLY A 166 11.67 4.39 -2.04
N LEU A 167 11.57 3.68 -0.91
CA LEU A 167 10.40 2.88 -0.54
C LEU A 167 9.10 3.71 -0.53
N GLU A 168 9.12 4.93 0.02
CA GLU A 168 7.91 5.76 0.08
C GLU A 168 7.43 6.18 -1.31
N GLY A 169 8.35 6.37 -2.27
CA GLY A 169 8.05 6.72 -3.65
C GLY A 169 7.78 5.52 -4.56
N PHE A 170 8.06 4.31 -4.11
CA PHE A 170 7.99 3.09 -4.92
C PHE A 170 6.56 2.79 -5.41
N ALA A 171 6.37 2.77 -6.73
CA ALA A 171 5.06 2.49 -7.32
C ALA A 171 5.17 1.76 -8.66
N PHE A 172 4.10 1.04 -9.00
CA PHE A 172 3.90 0.55 -10.36
C PHE A 172 3.26 1.62 -11.26
N GLN A 173 3.55 1.54 -12.55
CA GLN A 173 2.95 2.34 -13.60
C GLN A 173 2.55 1.44 -14.76
N VAL A 174 1.39 1.74 -15.36
CA VAL A 174 0.89 1.03 -16.53
C VAL A 174 1.13 1.85 -17.78
N VAL A 175 1.80 1.26 -18.75
CA VAL A 175 2.02 1.81 -20.08
C VAL A 175 0.86 1.38 -20.97
N SER A 176 -0.25 2.11 -20.86
CA SER A 176 -1.46 1.84 -21.63
C SER A 176 -1.44 2.56 -22.98
N LYS A 177 -1.55 1.80 -24.07
CA LYS A 177 -1.72 2.36 -25.42
C LYS A 177 -3.20 2.64 -25.70
N TRP A 178 -3.48 3.61 -26.56
CA TRP A 178 -4.83 3.80 -27.09
C TRP A 178 -5.35 2.49 -27.73
N PRO A 179 -6.58 2.04 -27.44
CA PRO A 179 -7.68 2.69 -26.71
C PRO A 179 -7.76 2.36 -25.20
N LEU A 180 -6.86 1.53 -24.67
CA LEU A 180 -6.91 1.07 -23.27
C LEU A 180 -6.75 2.21 -22.25
N SER A 181 -6.19 3.35 -22.67
CA SER A 181 -6.07 4.55 -21.85
C SER A 181 -7.43 5.17 -21.47
N LEU A 182 -8.51 4.76 -22.14
CA LEU A 182 -9.88 5.12 -21.75
C LEU A 182 -10.25 4.50 -20.39
N LEU A 183 -9.87 3.24 -20.17
CA LEU A 183 -10.12 2.52 -18.92
C LEU A 183 -9.03 2.84 -17.89
N PHE A 184 -7.75 2.72 -18.27
CA PHE A 184 -6.61 2.97 -17.41
C PHE A 184 -6.27 4.47 -17.36
N ASN A 185 -7.25 5.27 -16.96
CA ASN A 185 -7.10 6.71 -16.80
C ASN A 185 -6.26 7.06 -15.56
N GLN A 186 -5.78 8.29 -15.50
CA GLN A 186 -4.91 8.76 -14.41
C GLN A 186 -5.57 8.66 -13.03
N LYS A 187 -6.89 8.83 -12.95
CA LYS A 187 -7.67 8.73 -11.71
C LYS A 187 -7.63 7.31 -11.15
N ILE A 188 -8.03 6.32 -11.95
CA ILE A 188 -8.05 4.90 -11.56
C ILE A 188 -6.63 4.42 -11.25
N MET A 189 -5.66 4.75 -12.11
CA MET A 189 -4.27 4.33 -11.89
C MET A 189 -3.66 4.95 -10.63
N GLY A 190 -4.00 6.22 -10.34
CA GLY A 190 -3.60 6.86 -9.09
C GLY A 190 -4.12 6.14 -7.85
N CYS A 191 -5.40 5.70 -7.86
CA CYS A 191 -5.95 4.89 -6.77
C CYS A 191 -5.23 3.54 -6.62
N TYR A 192 -4.96 2.82 -7.71
CA TYR A 192 -4.17 1.58 -7.66
C TYR A 192 -2.77 1.82 -7.09
N GLN A 193 -2.09 2.90 -7.49
CA GLN A 193 -0.77 3.26 -6.97
C GLN A 193 -0.81 3.53 -5.46
N MET A 194 -1.83 4.21 -4.99
CA MET A 194 -1.97 4.49 -3.56
C MET A 194 -2.22 3.21 -2.75
N LEU A 195 -3.13 2.33 -3.22
CA LEU A 195 -3.37 1.02 -2.62
C LEU A 195 -2.06 0.23 -2.53
N PHE A 196 -1.35 0.11 -3.65
CA PHE A 196 -0.07 -0.58 -3.72
C PHE A 196 0.94 -0.03 -2.70
N ARG A 197 1.14 1.30 -2.67
CA ARG A 197 2.09 1.95 -1.74
C ARG A 197 1.74 1.69 -0.28
N HIS A 198 0.44 1.66 0.05
CA HIS A 198 0.00 1.38 1.41
C HIS A 198 0.25 -0.08 1.80
N LEU A 199 -0.06 -1.04 0.92
CA LEU A 199 0.22 -2.45 1.13
C LEU A 199 1.72 -2.73 1.25
N VAL A 200 2.55 -2.15 0.36
CA VAL A 200 4.01 -2.32 0.40
C VAL A 200 4.63 -1.74 1.66
N ASN A 201 4.11 -0.61 2.15
CA ASN A 201 4.61 -0.04 3.41
C ASN A 201 4.39 -1.01 4.58
N CYS A 202 3.19 -1.58 4.70
CA CYS A 202 2.91 -2.62 5.70
C CYS A 202 3.85 -3.80 5.51
N LYS A 203 4.00 -4.27 4.26
CA LYS A 203 4.85 -5.42 3.94
C LYS A 203 6.31 -5.21 4.26
N HIS A 204 6.81 -3.99 4.07
CA HIS A 204 8.14 -3.60 4.46
C HIS A 204 8.32 -3.71 5.98
N VAL A 205 7.38 -3.18 6.76
CA VAL A 205 7.45 -3.23 8.23
C VAL A 205 7.39 -4.66 8.75
N ASP A 206 6.50 -5.51 8.23
CA ASP A 206 6.43 -6.95 8.53
C ASP A 206 7.79 -7.63 8.30
N ARG A 207 8.39 -7.41 7.12
CA ARG A 207 9.70 -7.95 6.77
C ARG A 207 10.82 -7.45 7.69
N ARG A 208 10.82 -6.17 8.06
CA ARG A 208 11.80 -5.60 9.01
C ARG A 208 11.69 -6.25 10.39
N LEU A 209 10.47 -6.43 10.91
CA LEU A 209 10.22 -7.12 12.19
C LEU A 209 10.66 -8.59 12.14
N CYS A 210 10.42 -9.28 11.02
CA CYS A 210 10.90 -10.65 10.80
C CYS A 210 12.43 -10.72 10.75
N ARG A 211 13.10 -9.76 10.10
CA ARG A 211 14.57 -9.69 10.05
C ARG A 211 15.17 -9.49 11.45
N VAL A 212 14.57 -8.64 12.28
CA VAL A 212 14.97 -8.50 13.69
C VAL A 212 14.81 -9.83 14.44
N TRP A 213 13.73 -10.57 14.20
CA TRP A 213 13.56 -11.90 14.82
C TRP A 213 14.63 -12.91 14.42
N ILE A 214 15.02 -12.95 13.13
CA ILE A 214 16.08 -13.83 12.65
C ILE A 214 17.40 -13.48 13.36
N ASN A 215 17.70 -12.19 13.44
CA ASN A 215 18.92 -11.69 14.08
C ASN A 215 18.94 -11.97 15.60
N ASP A 216 17.81 -11.81 16.27
CA ASP A 216 17.64 -12.06 17.71
C ASP A 216 17.75 -13.56 18.08
N LYS A 217 17.68 -14.47 17.09
CA LYS A 217 17.78 -15.92 17.34
C LYS A 217 19.11 -16.30 17.99
N GLU A 218 20.18 -15.59 17.66
CA GLU A 218 21.52 -15.83 18.22
C GLU A 218 21.62 -15.35 19.68
N VAL A 219 20.91 -14.27 20.03
CA VAL A 219 20.84 -13.74 21.41
C VAL A 219 20.21 -14.76 22.38
N LYS A 220 19.34 -15.65 21.89
CA LYS A 220 18.73 -16.73 22.70
C LYS A 220 19.71 -17.82 23.15
N ARG A 221 20.94 -17.84 22.61
CA ARG A 221 21.99 -18.78 23.02
C ARG A 221 22.72 -18.32 24.29
N VAL A 222 22.48 -17.08 24.73
CA VAL A 222 23.09 -16.45 25.90
C VAL A 222 22.34 -16.86 27.18
N PRO A 223 23.02 -17.04 28.33
CA PRO A 223 22.38 -17.37 29.60
C PRO A 223 21.31 -16.35 30.03
N THR A 224 20.18 -16.85 30.55
CA THR A 224 18.94 -16.11 30.87
C THR A 224 19.13 -14.91 31.80
N THR A 225 20.17 -14.91 32.63
CA THR A 225 20.48 -13.85 33.61
C THR A 225 20.97 -12.55 32.96
N ALA A 226 21.65 -12.61 31.81
CA ALA A 226 22.07 -11.44 31.03
C ALA A 226 21.01 -10.97 30.02
N ALA A 227 19.99 -11.81 29.74
CA ALA A 227 18.99 -11.58 28.71
C ALA A 227 17.64 -11.04 29.23
N SER A 228 17.52 -10.70 30.52
CA SER A 228 16.25 -10.27 31.13
C SER A 228 15.63 -9.06 30.41
N GLY A 229 16.43 -8.07 29.99
CA GLY A 229 15.96 -6.92 29.23
C GLY A 229 15.43 -7.27 27.83
N TYR A 230 15.91 -8.36 27.20
CA TYR A 230 15.48 -8.79 25.86
C TYR A 230 14.12 -9.47 25.86
N LEU A 231 13.65 -9.99 27.00
CA LEU A 231 12.31 -10.58 27.09
C LEU A 231 11.21 -9.56 26.77
N GLY A 232 11.37 -8.32 27.27
CA GLY A 232 10.49 -7.20 26.94
C GLY A 232 10.51 -6.88 25.45
N ALA A 233 11.69 -6.88 24.83
CA ALA A 233 11.85 -6.64 23.40
C ALA A 233 11.19 -7.74 22.55
N PHE A 234 11.31 -9.02 22.95
CA PHE A 234 10.67 -10.14 22.26
C PHE A 234 9.14 -10.07 22.33
N SER A 235 8.60 -9.70 23.49
CA SER A 235 7.17 -9.50 23.68
C SER A 235 6.65 -8.34 22.82
N LEU A 236 7.33 -7.19 22.85
CA LEU A 236 6.99 -6.01 22.06
C LEU A 236 7.01 -6.32 20.55
N ARG A 237 8.09 -6.95 20.06
CA ARG A 237 8.21 -7.37 18.66
C ARG A 237 7.06 -8.26 18.23
N GLN A 238 6.68 -9.23 19.07
CA GLN A 238 5.58 -10.15 18.74
C GLN A 238 4.24 -9.41 18.63
N ARG A 239 3.98 -8.45 19.52
CA ARG A 239 2.78 -7.62 19.47
C ARG A 239 2.75 -6.72 18.24
N MET A 240 3.87 -6.07 17.92
CA MET A 240 4.04 -5.28 16.70
C MET A 240 3.81 -6.12 15.45
N LEU A 241 4.42 -7.30 15.38
CA LEU A 241 4.29 -8.22 14.25
C LEU A 241 2.85 -8.68 14.04
N PHE A 242 2.18 -9.10 15.11
CA PHE A 242 0.78 -9.50 15.06
C PHE A 242 -0.12 -8.38 14.54
N CYS A 243 0.07 -7.15 15.03
CA CYS A 243 -0.70 -5.98 14.61
C CYS A 243 -0.54 -5.69 13.10
N VAL A 244 0.71 -5.69 12.60
CA VAL A 244 0.98 -5.43 11.17
C VAL A 244 0.43 -6.55 10.29
N GLN A 245 0.59 -7.81 10.70
CA GLN A 245 0.09 -8.96 9.95
C GLN A 245 -1.43 -9.01 9.87
N ASN A 246 -2.13 -8.65 10.95
CA ASN A 246 -3.59 -8.56 10.93
C ASN A 246 -4.08 -7.39 10.07
N LEU A 247 -3.37 -6.26 10.06
CA LEU A 247 -3.68 -5.14 9.16
C LEU A 247 -3.50 -5.56 7.68
N GLU A 248 -2.40 -6.24 7.36
CA GLU A 248 -2.17 -6.83 6.03
C GLU A 248 -3.28 -7.80 5.64
N TYR A 249 -3.61 -8.74 6.53
CA TYR A 249 -4.64 -9.74 6.29
C TYR A 249 -6.00 -9.09 6.05
N TYR A 250 -6.39 -8.12 6.87
CA TYR A 250 -7.65 -7.38 6.67
C TYR A 250 -7.70 -6.73 5.28
N MET A 251 -6.64 -6.00 4.90
CA MET A 251 -6.64 -5.30 3.61
C MET A 251 -6.69 -6.27 2.43
N MET A 252 -5.96 -7.37 2.47
CA MET A 252 -5.89 -8.32 1.35
C MET A 252 -7.13 -9.22 1.28
N GLU A 253 -7.53 -9.84 2.39
CA GLU A 253 -8.52 -10.92 2.42
C GLU A 253 -9.95 -10.45 2.76
N GLU A 254 -10.13 -9.31 3.43
CA GLU A 254 -11.48 -8.82 3.80
C GLU A 254 -11.90 -7.56 3.05
N ALA A 255 -10.95 -6.72 2.66
CA ALA A 255 -11.21 -5.54 1.86
C ALA A 255 -11.07 -5.84 0.36
N ILE A 256 -9.90 -6.27 -0.11
CA ILE A 256 -9.62 -6.39 -1.54
C ILE A 256 -10.29 -7.62 -2.17
N GLU A 257 -10.07 -8.82 -1.61
CA GLU A 257 -10.53 -10.07 -2.25
C GLU A 257 -12.06 -10.16 -2.39
N PRO A 258 -12.89 -9.81 -1.38
CA PRO A 258 -14.35 -9.87 -1.53
C PRO A 258 -14.85 -8.88 -2.58
N ASN A 259 -14.29 -7.67 -2.61
CA ASN A 259 -14.62 -6.66 -3.62
C ASN A 259 -14.24 -7.14 -5.03
N TRP A 260 -13.12 -7.85 -5.16
CA TRP A 260 -12.69 -8.44 -6.43
C TRP A 260 -13.64 -9.54 -6.92
N ILE A 261 -14.05 -10.46 -6.04
CA ILE A 261 -15.00 -11.53 -6.38
C ILE A 261 -16.32 -10.92 -6.85
N CYS A 262 -16.85 -9.93 -6.12
CA CYS A 262 -18.07 -9.22 -6.52
C CYS A 262 -17.90 -8.51 -7.87
N PHE A 263 -16.78 -7.83 -8.09
CA PHE A 263 -16.47 -7.17 -9.36
C PHE A 263 -16.43 -8.16 -10.53
N MET A 264 -15.72 -9.28 -10.39
CA MET A 264 -15.64 -10.30 -11.43
C MET A 264 -17.01 -10.93 -11.75
N SER A 265 -17.89 -11.06 -10.75
CA SER A 265 -19.27 -11.51 -10.96
C SER A 265 -20.10 -10.47 -11.74
N ARG A 266 -19.99 -9.18 -11.38
CA ARG A 266 -20.69 -8.08 -12.06
C ARG A 266 -20.21 -7.87 -13.49
N LEU A 267 -18.91 -8.05 -13.75
CA LEU A 267 -18.32 -7.97 -15.09
C LEU A 267 -18.97 -8.93 -16.10
N ASN A 268 -19.49 -10.07 -15.67
CA ASN A 268 -20.17 -11.02 -16.57
C ASN A 268 -21.52 -10.48 -17.09
N ASN A 269 -22.11 -9.48 -16.43
CA ASN A 269 -23.41 -8.92 -16.78
C ASN A 269 -23.31 -7.56 -17.52
N VAL A 270 -22.11 -7.10 -17.80
CA VAL A 270 -21.83 -5.81 -18.45
C VAL A 270 -22.29 -5.85 -19.91
N ARG A 271 -23.12 -4.87 -20.32
CA ARG A 271 -23.71 -4.82 -21.67
C ARG A 271 -23.09 -3.75 -22.55
N ASN A 272 -22.55 -2.71 -21.94
CA ASN A 272 -21.97 -1.57 -22.63
C ASN A 272 -20.64 -1.13 -21.99
N ILE A 273 -19.90 -0.26 -22.67
CA ILE A 273 -18.60 0.22 -22.18
C ILE A 273 -18.70 1.10 -20.93
N ASP A 274 -19.81 1.82 -20.75
CA ASP A 274 -20.02 2.68 -19.58
C ASP A 274 -20.27 1.85 -18.32
N ASP A 275 -21.02 0.74 -18.44
CA ASP A 275 -21.16 -0.27 -17.39
C ASP A 275 -19.78 -0.81 -17.00
N LEU A 276 -18.90 -1.16 -17.97
CA LEU A 276 -17.53 -1.61 -17.67
C LEU A 276 -16.73 -0.56 -16.90
N LEU A 277 -16.74 0.70 -17.36
CA LEU A 277 -16.00 1.80 -16.75
C LEU A 277 -16.50 2.10 -15.33
N SER A 278 -17.82 2.11 -15.14
CA SER A 278 -18.45 2.36 -13.84
C SER A 278 -18.21 1.22 -12.85
N GLU A 279 -18.33 -0.05 -13.28
CA GLU A 279 -18.05 -1.22 -12.44
C GLU A 279 -16.58 -1.27 -12.02
N HIS A 280 -15.66 -0.95 -12.94
CA HIS A 280 -14.24 -0.90 -12.61
C HIS A 280 -13.91 0.23 -11.64
N TRP A 281 -14.46 1.42 -11.85
CA TRP A 281 -14.33 2.53 -10.91
C TRP A 281 -14.92 2.17 -9.54
N TYR A 282 -16.11 1.57 -9.51
CA TYR A 282 -16.77 1.15 -8.28
C TYR A 282 -15.91 0.16 -7.50
N PHE A 283 -15.31 -0.84 -8.15
CA PHE A 283 -14.37 -1.76 -7.51
C PHE A 283 -13.21 -1.02 -6.83
N VAL A 284 -12.54 -0.14 -7.56
CA VAL A 284 -11.38 0.61 -7.05
C VAL A 284 -11.77 1.55 -5.92
N ASP A 285 -12.89 2.26 -6.05
CA ASP A 285 -13.41 3.16 -5.02
C ASP A 285 -13.79 2.42 -3.73
N GLN A 286 -14.40 1.23 -3.84
CA GLN A 286 -14.69 0.39 -2.68
C GLN A 286 -13.42 -0.13 -2.00
N CYS A 287 -12.43 -0.58 -2.77
CA CYS A 287 -11.12 -0.95 -2.20
C CYS A 287 -10.47 0.23 -1.46
N MET A 288 -10.55 1.44 -2.01
CA MET A 288 -10.02 2.65 -1.35
C MET A 288 -10.75 2.93 -0.03
N LYS A 289 -12.08 2.83 -0.01
CA LYS A 289 -12.90 2.98 1.20
C LYS A 289 -12.59 1.94 2.26
N ASP A 290 -12.60 0.66 1.88
CA ASP A 290 -12.38 -0.47 2.79
C ASP A 290 -10.91 -0.50 3.29
N CYS A 291 -9.94 -0.05 2.50
CA CYS A 291 -8.55 0.16 2.95
C CYS A 291 -8.34 1.48 3.70
N MET A 292 -9.42 2.08 4.24
CA MET A 292 -9.40 3.22 5.16
C MET A 292 -8.93 4.57 4.56
N PHE A 293 -8.82 4.69 3.24
CA PHE A 293 -8.36 5.95 2.61
C PHE A 293 -9.31 7.13 2.75
N MET A 294 -10.59 6.88 3.03
CA MET A 294 -11.56 7.95 3.27
C MET A 294 -11.51 8.50 4.70
N ASN A 295 -10.81 7.83 5.61
CA ASN A 295 -10.68 8.27 7.00
C ASN A 295 -9.23 8.68 7.29
N HIS A 296 -8.97 10.00 7.23
CA HIS A 296 -7.64 10.56 7.44
C HIS A 296 -7.07 10.25 8.83
N ASP A 297 -7.92 10.15 9.85
CA ASP A 297 -7.49 9.86 11.22
C ASP A 297 -6.97 8.42 11.34
N LEU A 298 -7.69 7.44 10.76
CA LEU A 298 -7.26 6.04 10.75
C LEU A 298 -5.91 5.88 10.03
N ILE A 299 -5.75 6.46 8.84
CA ILE A 299 -4.48 6.42 8.12
C ILE A 299 -3.35 7.08 8.91
N ALA A 300 -3.61 8.22 9.56
CA ALA A 300 -2.61 8.89 10.36
C ALA A 300 -2.17 8.04 11.56
N ILE A 301 -3.10 7.36 12.23
CA ILE A 301 -2.80 6.45 13.35
C ILE A 301 -2.02 5.22 12.85
N ILE A 302 -2.44 4.59 11.76
CA ILE A 302 -1.72 3.45 11.16
C ILE A 302 -0.29 3.83 10.80
N ASN A 303 -0.08 4.99 10.16
CA ASN A 303 1.26 5.46 9.83
C ASN A 303 2.13 5.70 11.09
N LYS A 304 1.55 6.19 12.19
CA LYS A 304 2.25 6.32 13.48
C LYS A 304 2.62 4.95 14.07
N ILE A 305 1.74 3.96 13.96
CA ILE A 305 2.00 2.57 14.39
C ILE A 305 3.16 1.99 13.57
N LEU A 306 3.08 2.03 12.23
CA LEU A 306 4.13 1.53 11.35
C LEU A 306 5.48 2.22 11.59
N ALA A 307 5.48 3.55 11.78
CA ALA A 307 6.68 4.31 12.13
C ALA A 307 7.27 3.88 13.49
N SER A 308 6.42 3.60 14.49
CA SER A 308 6.87 3.08 15.79
C SER A 308 7.50 1.68 15.67
N CYS A 309 6.99 0.83 14.77
CA CYS A 309 7.58 -0.48 14.48
C CYS A 309 8.96 -0.34 13.81
N ILE A 310 9.11 0.61 12.89
CA ILE A 310 10.41 0.90 12.25
C ILE A 310 11.40 1.45 13.27
N GLU A 311 10.99 2.39 14.13
CA GLU A 311 11.84 2.92 15.21
C GLU A 311 12.35 1.80 16.13
N PHE A 312 11.47 0.85 16.49
CA PHE A 312 11.85 -0.35 17.23
C PHE A 312 12.86 -1.21 16.45
N CYS A 313 12.64 -1.45 15.15
CA CYS A 313 13.57 -2.22 14.33
C CYS A 313 14.95 -1.57 14.24
N ASP A 314 15.01 -0.26 14.02
CA ASP A 314 16.26 0.51 13.95
C ASP A 314 16.99 0.53 15.30
N PHE A 315 16.26 0.58 16.41
CA PHE A 315 16.81 0.44 17.75
C PHE A 315 17.44 -0.95 17.95
N MET A 316 16.70 -2.03 17.66
CA MET A 316 17.20 -3.40 17.82
C MET A 316 18.42 -3.68 16.94
N GLN A 317 18.41 -3.23 15.69
CA GLN A 317 19.55 -3.40 14.77
C GLN A 317 20.81 -2.66 15.24
N ARG A 318 20.67 -1.49 15.88
CA ARG A 318 21.81 -0.78 16.49
C ARG A 318 22.34 -1.51 17.71
N MET A 319 21.45 -1.98 18.59
CA MET A 319 21.82 -2.69 19.81
C MET A 319 22.52 -4.03 19.54
N GLN A 320 22.16 -4.72 18.45
CA GLN A 320 22.82 -5.96 18.04
C GLN A 320 24.31 -5.76 17.75
N ARG A 321 24.72 -4.63 17.16
CA ARG A 321 26.14 -4.33 16.87
C ARG A 321 26.96 -4.27 18.14
N TYR A 322 26.46 -3.56 19.15
CA TYR A 322 27.12 -3.45 20.46
C TYR A 322 27.22 -4.80 21.18
N PHE A 323 26.21 -5.66 21.04
CA PHE A 323 26.25 -7.00 21.61
C PHE A 323 27.34 -7.87 20.96
N LEU A 324 27.41 -7.89 19.62
CA LEU A 324 28.44 -8.62 18.89
C LEU A 324 29.86 -8.11 19.22
N ASP A 325 30.04 -6.79 19.28
CA ASP A 325 31.34 -6.17 19.61
C ASP A 325 31.77 -6.51 21.05
N ALA A 326 30.83 -6.54 22.00
CA ALA A 326 31.11 -6.93 23.39
C ALA A 326 31.48 -8.42 23.50
N GLU A 327 30.80 -9.30 22.75
CA GLU A 327 31.10 -10.73 22.71
C GLU A 327 32.45 -11.01 22.04
N LEU A 328 32.74 -10.37 20.89
CA LEU A 328 34.05 -10.43 20.24
C LEU A 328 35.16 -9.92 21.16
N THR A 329 34.94 -8.81 21.86
CA THR A 329 35.93 -8.27 22.81
C THR A 329 36.15 -9.22 23.99
N SER A 330 35.08 -9.84 24.51
CA SER A 330 35.18 -10.86 25.57
C SER A 330 35.94 -12.09 25.10
N MET A 331 35.68 -12.59 23.89
CA MET A 331 36.38 -13.74 23.31
C MET A 331 37.85 -13.45 23.00
N LEU A 332 38.18 -12.22 22.57
CA LEU A 332 39.56 -11.78 22.31
C LEU A 332 40.34 -11.43 23.59
N SER A 333 39.63 -11.13 24.69
CA SER A 333 40.25 -10.87 25.98
C SER A 333 40.70 -12.13 26.73
N ASP A 334 40.13 -13.29 26.40
CA ASP A 334 40.49 -14.57 27.02
C ASP A 334 41.80 -15.18 26.49
N ASP A 335 42.39 -14.63 25.41
CA ASP A 335 43.57 -15.21 24.74
C ASP A 335 44.84 -14.35 24.82
N ARG A 336 44.94 -13.44 25.80
CA ARG A 336 46.16 -12.61 26.01
C ARG A 336 46.88 -12.92 27.33
N LEU A 337 47.55 -14.06 27.34
CA LEU A 337 48.81 -14.25 28.07
C LEU A 337 49.97 -13.63 27.28
N PHE A 338 49.95 -12.34 26.92
CA PHE A 338 51.18 -11.63 26.53
C PHE A 338 51.03 -10.11 26.66
N ASP A 339 51.78 -9.62 27.64
CA ASP A 339 52.47 -8.34 27.80
C ASP A 339 51.71 -7.01 27.92
N SER A 340 52.14 -6.31 28.96
CA SER A 340 52.02 -4.89 29.24
C SER A 340 52.47 -3.99 28.07
N ASP A 341 51.92 -2.78 28.06
CA ASP A 341 52.32 -1.60 27.25
C ASP A 341 51.73 -1.48 25.83
N VAL A 342 50.55 -0.87 25.74
CA VAL A 342 50.27 0.15 24.70
C VAL A 342 49.43 1.29 25.29
N GLN A 343 50.04 2.47 25.33
CA GLN A 343 49.43 3.76 25.63
C GLN A 343 48.55 4.26 24.47
N SER A 344 47.38 4.83 24.83
CA SER A 344 46.63 5.95 24.22
C SER A 344 46.65 6.18 22.69
N MET A 345 45.46 6.09 22.07
CA MET A 345 44.79 7.05 21.14
C MET A 345 43.52 6.31 20.66
N ASP A 346 42.29 6.82 20.68
CA ASP A 346 41.84 8.09 20.11
C ASP A 346 40.46 8.45 20.70
N GLY A 347 40.22 9.74 20.92
CA GLY A 347 38.95 10.26 21.42
C GLY A 347 37.90 10.30 20.33
N VAL A 348 36.68 9.88 20.66
CA VAL A 348 35.47 10.29 19.94
C VAL A 348 34.47 10.84 20.95
N ASP A 349 34.14 12.10 20.72
CA ASP A 349 33.22 12.98 21.43
C ASP A 349 32.04 12.27 22.10
N SER A 350 32.12 12.18 23.43
CA SER A 350 31.00 11.88 24.31
C SER A 350 30.13 13.14 24.47
N LYS A 351 29.35 13.50 23.43
CA LYS A 351 28.29 14.51 23.57
C LYS A 351 26.99 13.86 24.02
N SER A 352 26.83 13.80 25.34
CA SER A 352 25.59 14.11 26.08
C SER A 352 24.26 13.80 25.37
N SER A 353 23.79 12.57 25.51
CA SER A 353 22.36 12.26 25.64
C SER A 353 22.28 11.08 26.59
N GLU A 354 21.58 11.29 27.70
CA GLU A 354 21.37 10.36 28.82
C GLU A 354 21.41 8.88 28.41
N ASN A 355 22.34 8.11 28.99
CA ASN A 355 22.38 6.65 28.84
C ASN A 355 21.18 6.03 29.59
N GLN A 356 19.98 6.12 29.01
CA GLN A 356 18.82 5.36 29.44
C GLN A 356 19.10 3.87 29.24
N SER A 357 18.75 3.02 30.21
CA SER A 357 18.97 1.58 30.11
C SER A 357 18.26 1.01 28.87
N PHE A 358 18.80 -0.08 28.29
CA PHE A 358 18.15 -0.81 27.19
C PHE A 358 16.69 -1.14 27.53
N GLU A 359 16.44 -1.57 28.77
CA GLU A 359 15.11 -1.92 29.26
C GLU A 359 14.15 -0.70 29.30
N ASP A 360 14.65 0.47 29.68
CA ASP A 360 13.84 1.70 29.74
C ASP A 360 13.45 2.17 28.33
N ASN A 361 14.36 2.03 27.36
CA ASN A 361 14.07 2.32 25.96
C ASN A 361 12.98 1.39 25.41
N ILE A 362 13.03 0.09 25.74
CA ILE A 362 12.01 -0.88 25.35
C ILE A 362 10.66 -0.55 26.00
N LYS A 363 10.64 -0.21 27.30
CA LYS A 363 9.41 0.21 28.00
C LYS A 363 8.79 1.46 27.36
N ARG A 364 9.62 2.43 26.97
CA ARG A 364 9.18 3.65 26.27
C ARG A 364 8.55 3.34 24.92
N LEU A 365 9.20 2.50 24.11
CA LEU A 365 8.69 2.07 22.80
C LEU A 365 7.39 1.27 22.95
N ASP A 366 7.30 0.41 23.97
CA ASP A 366 6.09 -0.36 24.27
C ASP A 366 4.92 0.54 24.67
N ALA A 367 5.15 1.50 25.58
CA ALA A 367 4.12 2.46 25.99
C ALA A 367 3.62 3.30 24.80
N LYS A 368 4.54 3.76 23.94
CA LYS A 368 4.23 4.52 22.72
C LYS A 368 3.39 3.70 21.73
N PHE A 369 3.82 2.48 21.41
CA PHE A 369 3.09 1.58 20.52
C PHE A 369 1.70 1.25 21.08
N THR A 370 1.62 0.93 22.38
CA THR A 370 0.37 0.61 23.06
C THR A 370 -0.60 1.79 23.03
N SER A 371 -0.13 3.02 23.25
CA SER A 371 -0.96 4.22 23.15
C SER A 371 -1.57 4.37 21.75
N TYR A 372 -0.77 4.25 20.69
CA TYR A 372 -1.30 4.34 19.32
C TYR A 372 -2.26 3.21 18.96
N LEU A 373 -1.98 1.98 19.41
CA LEU A 373 -2.87 0.85 19.19
C LEU A 373 -4.22 1.04 19.89
N ILE A 374 -4.23 1.53 21.13
CA ILE A 374 -5.47 1.85 21.84
C ILE A 374 -6.24 2.94 21.10
N THR A 375 -5.57 4.01 20.67
CA THR A 375 -6.22 5.07 19.88
C THR A 375 -6.85 4.50 18.61
N LEU A 376 -6.16 3.61 17.89
CA LEU A 376 -6.70 2.96 16.69
C LEU A 376 -7.99 2.18 17.02
N LEU A 377 -7.95 1.33 18.04
CA LEU A 377 -9.08 0.49 18.43
C LEU A 377 -10.27 1.31 18.91
N THR A 378 -10.03 2.37 19.68
CA THR A 378 -11.09 3.30 20.12
C THR A 378 -11.70 4.05 18.94
N THR A 379 -10.89 4.54 17.99
CA THR A 379 -11.39 5.21 16.78
C THR A 379 -12.24 4.24 15.94
N ILE A 380 -11.80 3.00 15.73
CA ILE A 380 -12.58 1.97 15.01
C ILE A 380 -13.90 1.67 15.74
N SER A 381 -13.88 1.58 17.07
CA SER A 381 -15.08 1.35 17.88
C SER A 381 -16.10 2.48 17.74
N ASN A 382 -15.64 3.73 17.75
CA ASN A 382 -16.50 4.92 17.66
C ASN A 382 -17.12 5.11 16.27
N LEU A 383 -16.43 4.66 15.23
CA LEU A 383 -16.93 4.72 13.85
C LEU A 383 -18.07 3.72 13.58
N GLY A 384 -18.39 2.84 14.54
CA GLY A 384 -19.20 1.63 14.36
C GLY A 384 -20.68 1.77 13.99
N GLN A 385 -21.11 2.83 13.29
CA GLN A 385 -22.47 2.97 12.76
C GLN A 385 -22.59 2.90 11.23
N GLU A 386 -21.47 2.90 10.48
CA GLU A 386 -21.48 2.83 9.00
C GLU A 386 -21.10 1.42 8.47
N GLU A 387 -21.68 1.00 7.33
CA GLU A 387 -21.52 -0.35 6.71
C GLU A 387 -20.05 -0.73 6.44
N THR A 388 -19.21 0.22 6.02
CA THR A 388 -17.75 0.02 5.83
C THR A 388 -17.03 -0.30 7.13
N VAL A 389 -17.62 0.07 8.27
CA VAL A 389 -17.03 -0.09 9.61
C VAL A 389 -17.36 -1.45 10.22
N GLU A 390 -18.36 -2.18 9.71
CA GLU A 390 -18.61 -3.56 10.13
C GLU A 390 -17.41 -4.46 9.85
N LYS A 391 -16.80 -4.33 8.65
CA LYS A 391 -15.57 -5.05 8.30
C LYS A 391 -14.41 -4.63 9.22
N LEU A 392 -14.28 -3.34 9.52
CA LEU A 392 -13.23 -2.82 10.41
C LEU A 392 -13.33 -3.38 11.85
N ARG A 393 -14.52 -3.77 12.31
CA ARG A 393 -14.69 -4.45 13.61
C ARG A 393 -13.98 -5.81 13.66
N ASN A 394 -13.76 -6.48 12.54
CA ASN A 394 -12.98 -7.72 12.53
C ASN A 394 -11.53 -7.49 12.99
N ILE A 395 -10.95 -6.33 12.67
CA ILE A 395 -9.65 -5.91 13.21
C ILE A 395 -9.74 -5.79 14.73
N LEU A 396 -10.78 -5.13 15.25
CA LEU A 396 -11.00 -4.98 16.69
C LEU A 396 -11.07 -6.35 17.40
N TYR A 397 -11.83 -7.30 16.85
CA TYR A 397 -11.97 -8.64 17.43
C TYR A 397 -10.66 -9.45 17.42
N ARG A 398 -9.82 -9.29 16.39
CA ARG A 398 -8.53 -10.00 16.30
C ARG A 398 -7.44 -9.36 17.12
N GLU A 399 -7.31 -8.03 17.06
CA GLU A 399 -6.33 -7.29 17.84
C GLU A 399 -6.61 -7.36 19.34
N ASN A 400 -7.89 -7.32 19.72
CA ASN A 400 -8.33 -7.49 21.11
C ASN A 400 -8.79 -8.93 21.41
N PHE A 401 -8.18 -9.93 20.76
CA PHE A 401 -8.48 -11.33 21.06
C PHE A 401 -8.17 -11.63 22.53
N ASN A 402 -9.09 -12.32 23.22
CA ASN A 402 -9.10 -12.57 24.67
C ASN A 402 -9.18 -11.32 25.58
N GLY A 403 -9.52 -10.15 25.03
CA GLY A 403 -9.70 -8.93 25.83
C GLY A 403 -8.41 -8.35 26.41
N PHE A 404 -7.26 -8.69 25.83
CA PHE A 404 -5.94 -8.25 26.30
C PHE A 404 -5.81 -6.71 26.39
N TYR A 405 -6.51 -5.98 25.54
CA TYR A 405 -6.54 -4.52 25.53
C TYR A 405 -7.81 -3.93 26.15
N THR A 406 -8.80 -4.74 26.54
CA THR A 406 -10.10 -4.27 27.06
C THR A 406 -9.94 -3.38 28.29
N GLU A 407 -9.20 -3.83 29.31
CA GLU A 407 -8.99 -3.03 30.53
C GLU A 407 -8.23 -1.71 30.26
N LYS A 408 -7.36 -1.69 29.25
CA LYS A 408 -6.61 -0.48 28.88
C LYS A 408 -7.44 0.48 28.03
N MET A 409 -8.39 -0.03 27.25
CA MET A 409 -9.38 0.76 26.53
C MET A 409 -10.36 1.44 27.49
N GLU A 410 -10.84 0.72 28.51
CA GLU A 410 -11.75 1.26 29.54
C GLU A 410 -11.11 2.40 30.35
N ARG A 411 -9.84 2.22 30.76
CA ARG A 411 -9.07 3.29 31.43
C ARG A 411 -8.77 4.49 30.51
N GLY A 412 -8.67 4.27 29.21
CA GLY A 412 -8.51 5.33 28.21
C GLY A 412 -9.79 6.16 28.05
N SER A 413 -10.96 5.53 28.03
CA SER A 413 -12.25 6.24 27.97
C SER A 413 -12.52 7.11 29.20
N ASP A 414 -12.14 6.67 30.41
CA ASP A 414 -12.34 7.44 31.66
C ASP A 414 -11.50 8.73 31.72
N SER A 415 -10.37 8.78 31.00
CA SER A 415 -9.55 9.99 30.88
C SER A 415 -10.14 11.05 29.93
N VAL A 416 -11.00 10.63 29.00
CA VAL A 416 -11.69 11.52 28.04
C VAL A 416 -12.99 12.07 28.64
N THR A 417 -13.68 11.33 29.52
CA THR A 417 -14.88 11.81 30.24
C THR A 417 -14.57 12.76 31.38
N SER A 418 -13.36 12.73 31.95
CA SER A 418 -12.96 13.64 33.03
C SER A 418 -12.53 15.04 32.56
N THR A 419 -12.27 15.23 31.27
CA THR A 419 -11.96 16.54 30.67
C THR A 419 -13.18 17.28 30.11
N SER A 420 -14.33 16.62 29.99
CA SER A 420 -15.58 17.23 29.51
C SER A 420 -16.54 17.69 30.63
N THR A 421 -16.15 17.55 31.90
CA THR A 421 -16.97 17.96 33.07
C THR A 421 -16.35 19.05 33.95
N SER A 422 -15.33 19.76 33.46
CA SER A 422 -14.83 20.99 34.10
C SER A 422 -15.00 22.19 33.16
N GLY A 423 -16.27 22.56 32.96
CA GLY A 423 -16.70 23.85 32.44
C GLY A 423 -17.47 24.61 33.52
#